data_AF-A0A7V8NQY7-F1
#
_entry.id   AF-A0A7V8NQY7-F1
#
_cell.length_a   1.000
_cell.length_b   1.000
_cell.length_c   1.000
_cell.angle_alpha   90.00
_cell.angle_beta   90.00
_cell.angle_gamma   90.00
#
_symmetry.space_group_name_H-M   'P 1'
#
loop_
_entity.id
_entity.type
_entity.pdbx_description
1 polymer ?
#
loop_
_entity_poly.entity_id
_entity_poly.type
_entity_poly.pdbx_seq_one_letter_code
_entity_poly.pdbx_strand_id
1 'polypeptide(L)'
;MFNELKNLRDKAGSFQKGDPRAGPFEVIARARDYLWRRQDSLTGHFAYQWQTNVREKQRMMTTLRGYFEREMVIVNSTAALQQFRNIHRVGDKIGGEGRAKDDRVISLGMAVVGWNDWIMREMGYEGRTYQREHRPKEEVKQFTVAEHAVVSFLNKQGIKFGGIT
;
A
#
# COMPACT_ATOMS: atom_id res chain seq x y z
N MET A 1 -23.03 16.16 10.88
CA MET A 1 -21.81 15.92 10.08
C MET A 1 -21.04 14.65 10.46
N PHE A 2 -20.30 14.60 11.59
CA PHE A 2 -19.45 13.43 11.92
C PHE A 2 -20.22 12.09 12.04
N ASN A 3 -21.42 12.11 12.61
CA ASN A 3 -22.26 10.89 12.73
C ASN A 3 -22.81 10.41 11.37
N GLU A 4 -23.07 11.29 10.41
CA GLU A 4 -23.53 10.90 9.06
C GLU A 4 -22.40 10.22 8.27
N LEU A 5 -21.18 10.76 8.35
CA LEU A 5 -19.99 10.13 7.75
C LEU A 5 -19.72 8.74 8.34
N LYS A 6 -19.95 8.56 9.65
CA LYS A 6 -19.84 7.24 10.31
C LYS A 6 -20.92 6.26 9.82
N ASN A 7 -22.18 6.69 9.75
CA ASN A 7 -23.27 5.88 9.22
C ASN A 7 -23.10 5.53 7.73
N LEU A 8 -22.52 6.42 6.93
CA LEU A 8 -22.17 6.17 5.53
C LEU A 8 -21.00 5.19 5.40
N ARG A 9 -19.98 5.29 6.25
CA ARG A 9 -18.85 4.35 6.31
C ARG A 9 -19.32 2.92 6.59
N ASP A 10 -20.18 2.75 7.59
CA ASP A 10 -20.62 1.43 8.04
C ASP A 10 -21.56 0.77 7.02
N LYS A 11 -22.32 1.58 6.26
CA LYS A 11 -23.06 1.12 5.06
C LYS A 11 -22.15 0.82 3.86
N ALA A 12 -21.14 1.64 3.58
CA ALA A 12 -20.22 1.40 2.47
C ALA A 12 -19.42 0.09 2.63
N GLY A 13 -19.12 -0.30 3.87
CA GLY A 13 -18.44 -1.55 4.19
C GLY A 13 -19.28 -2.82 3.99
N SER A 14 -20.60 -2.73 3.79
CA SER A 14 -21.47 -3.90 3.61
C SER A 14 -21.62 -4.35 2.15
N PHE A 15 -21.09 -3.61 1.18
CA PHE A 15 -21.19 -3.95 -0.25
C PHE A 15 -20.02 -4.82 -0.70
N GLN A 16 -20.33 -5.95 -1.35
CA GLN A 16 -19.30 -6.81 -1.95
C GLN A 16 -18.68 -6.14 -3.19
N LYS A 17 -17.38 -6.41 -3.39
CA LYS A 17 -16.59 -5.89 -4.52
C LYS A 17 -17.17 -6.39 -5.85
N GLY A 18 -17.85 -5.51 -6.58
CA GLY A 18 -18.46 -5.80 -7.89
C GLY A 18 -19.97 -5.52 -8.00
N ASP A 19 -20.65 -5.05 -6.94
CA ASP A 19 -22.07 -4.66 -7.02
C ASP A 19 -22.28 -3.44 -7.94
N PRO A 20 -23.10 -3.50 -9.01
CA PRO A 20 -23.35 -2.36 -9.90
C PRO A 20 -24.04 -1.17 -9.20
N ARG A 21 -24.68 -1.37 -8.04
CA ARG A 21 -25.22 -0.27 -7.22
C ARG A 21 -24.14 0.51 -6.47
N ALA A 22 -22.89 0.01 -6.48
CA ALA A 22 -21.80 0.64 -5.76
C ALA A 22 -21.39 1.99 -6.35
N GLY A 23 -21.61 2.31 -7.64
CA GLY A 23 -21.02 3.49 -8.31
C GLY A 23 -20.88 4.78 -7.47
N PRO A 24 -21.96 5.34 -6.90
CA PRO A 24 -21.87 6.50 -6.00
C PRO A 24 -21.19 6.20 -4.65
N PHE A 25 -21.44 5.03 -4.08
CA PHE A 25 -20.83 4.57 -2.82
C PHE A 25 -19.34 4.19 -2.97
N GLU A 26 -18.88 3.87 -4.17
CA GLU A 26 -17.50 3.56 -4.53
C GLU A 26 -16.67 4.85 -4.61
N VAL A 27 -17.26 5.94 -5.09
CA VAL A 27 -16.70 7.29 -4.98
C VAL A 27 -16.56 7.68 -3.50
N ILE A 28 -17.57 7.40 -2.66
CA ILE A 28 -17.52 7.65 -1.21
C ILE A 28 -16.51 6.72 -0.50
N ALA A 29 -16.37 5.48 -0.97
CA ALA A 29 -15.38 4.53 -0.46
C ALA A 29 -13.95 4.99 -0.80
N ARG A 30 -13.71 5.52 -2.01
CA ARG A 30 -12.44 6.19 -2.37
C ARG A 30 -12.24 7.51 -1.63
N ALA A 31 -13.30 8.25 -1.33
CA ALA A 31 -13.21 9.48 -0.52
C ALA A 31 -12.72 9.21 0.93
N ARG A 32 -12.88 7.97 1.43
CA ARG A 32 -12.29 7.51 2.70
C ARG A 32 -10.76 7.59 2.71
N ASP A 33 -10.13 7.50 1.54
CA ASP A 33 -8.68 7.55 1.35
C ASP A 33 -8.09 8.98 1.49
N TYR A 34 -8.83 9.94 2.10
CA TYR A 34 -8.42 11.36 2.24
C TYR A 34 -8.61 12.04 3.63
N LEU A 35 -8.91 11.31 4.73
CA LEU A 35 -9.20 11.91 6.09
C LEU A 35 -7.95 12.07 7.03
N TRP A 36 -7.87 11.66 8.33
CA TRP A 36 -6.65 11.90 9.20
C TRP A 36 -6.26 10.84 10.28
N ARG A 37 -5.11 10.17 10.11
CA ARG A 37 -4.52 9.01 10.83
C ARG A 37 -3.23 9.51 11.47
N ARG A 38 -3.14 9.42 12.78
CA ARG A 38 -1.89 9.70 13.51
C ARG A 38 -0.86 8.62 13.21
N GLN A 39 0.35 9.01 12.77
CA GLN A 39 1.45 8.05 12.50
C GLN A 39 1.96 7.35 13.78
N ASP A 40 1.61 7.88 14.95
CA ASP A 40 1.91 7.34 16.29
C ASP A 40 0.76 6.51 16.91
N SER A 41 -0.36 6.30 16.20
CA SER A 41 -1.50 5.54 16.72
C SER A 41 -1.45 4.06 16.31
N LEU A 42 -1.08 3.19 17.25
CA LEU A 42 -1.18 1.72 17.11
C LEU A 42 -2.64 1.23 16.93
N THR A 43 -3.63 2.04 17.30
CA THR A 43 -5.05 1.67 17.32
C THR A 43 -5.94 2.61 16.48
N GLY A 44 -5.98 2.36 15.17
CA GLY A 44 -7.23 2.36 14.40
C GLY A 44 -7.99 3.68 14.13
N HIS A 45 -7.48 4.86 14.45
CA HIS A 45 -8.17 6.14 14.19
C HIS A 45 -7.74 6.78 12.86
N PHE A 46 -8.70 7.24 12.05
CA PHE A 46 -8.64 7.18 10.57
C PHE A 46 -8.19 8.44 9.81
N ALA A 47 -7.13 8.25 8.98
CA ALA A 47 -6.95 8.56 7.54
C ALA A 47 -5.87 9.57 7.00
N TYR A 48 -5.97 10.03 5.76
CA TYR A 48 -4.80 10.24 4.91
C TYR A 48 -4.43 11.72 4.68
N GLN A 49 -3.92 12.41 5.72
CA GLN A 49 -3.35 13.76 5.59
C GLN A 49 -1.96 13.84 6.23
N TRP A 50 -1.04 14.54 5.56
CA TRP A 50 0.35 14.67 5.97
C TRP A 50 0.58 15.95 6.79
N GLN A 51 0.95 15.82 8.07
CA GLN A 51 1.33 16.96 8.89
C GLN A 51 2.82 17.29 8.67
N THR A 52 3.11 18.20 7.74
CA THR A 52 4.48 18.61 7.44
C THR A 52 5.07 19.48 8.55
N ASN A 53 5.85 18.87 9.44
CA ASN A 53 6.82 19.59 10.28
C ASN A 53 8.25 19.46 9.69
N VAL A 54 9.22 20.20 10.23
CA VAL A 54 10.61 20.20 9.71
C VAL A 54 11.23 18.80 9.72
N ARG A 55 11.00 18.02 10.78
CA ARG A 55 11.50 16.65 10.93
C ARG A 55 10.87 15.69 9.92
N GLU A 56 9.57 15.76 9.69
CA GLU A 56 8.90 14.95 8.67
C GLU A 56 9.32 15.35 7.25
N LYS A 57 9.57 16.65 6.98
CA LYS A 57 10.14 17.06 5.69
C LYS A 57 11.55 16.51 5.50
N GLN A 58 12.41 16.58 6.52
CA GLN A 58 13.76 15.98 6.48
C GLN A 58 13.70 14.46 6.27
N ARG A 59 12.87 13.74 7.03
CA ARG A 59 12.65 12.30 6.89
C ARG A 59 12.20 11.95 5.47
N MET A 60 11.12 12.58 4.99
CA MET A 60 10.56 12.36 3.66
C MET A 60 11.62 12.51 2.55
N MET A 61 12.38 13.61 2.58
CA MET A 61 13.42 13.88 1.58
C MET A 61 14.61 12.91 1.70
N THR A 62 14.90 12.40 2.90
CA THR A 62 15.95 11.41 3.14
C THR A 62 15.54 10.03 2.65
N THR A 63 14.30 9.60 2.91
CA THR A 63 13.74 8.35 2.38
C THR A 63 13.66 8.40 0.85
N LEU A 64 13.18 9.52 0.28
CA LEU A 64 13.15 9.72 -1.17
C LEU A 64 14.55 9.60 -1.79
N ARG A 65 15.55 10.27 -1.21
CA ARG A 65 16.95 10.18 -1.65
C ARG A 65 17.45 8.73 -1.61
N GLY A 66 17.23 8.03 -0.50
CA GLY A 66 17.67 6.64 -0.34
C GLY A 66 16.99 5.66 -1.32
N TYR A 67 15.72 5.89 -1.69
CA TYR A 67 15.05 5.09 -2.72
C TYR A 67 15.56 5.41 -4.12
N PHE A 68 15.86 6.68 -4.41
CA PHE A 68 16.40 7.12 -5.71
C PHE A 68 17.83 6.62 -5.93
N GLU A 69 18.70 6.73 -4.92
CA GLU A 69 20.09 6.23 -4.96
C GLU A 69 20.19 4.69 -5.05
N ARG A 70 19.12 3.97 -4.73
CA ARG A 70 19.03 2.50 -4.82
C ARG A 70 18.25 2.02 -6.05
N GLU A 71 17.89 2.92 -6.96
CA GLU A 71 17.07 2.64 -8.15
C GLU A 71 15.68 2.02 -7.82
N MET A 72 15.23 2.14 -6.58
CA MET A 72 13.93 1.64 -6.10
C MET A 72 12.76 2.54 -6.51
N VAL A 73 13.04 3.74 -7.04
CA VAL A 73 12.05 4.64 -7.63
C VAL A 73 12.58 5.24 -8.92
N ILE A 74 11.86 5.03 -10.03
CA ILE A 74 12.23 5.53 -11.36
C ILE A 74 11.38 6.78 -11.66
N VAL A 75 12.03 7.93 -11.80
CA VAL A 75 11.36 9.22 -11.99
C VAL A 75 11.29 9.60 -13.46
N ASN A 76 10.23 9.16 -14.13
CA ASN A 76 10.02 9.42 -15.57
C ASN A 76 9.61 10.88 -15.90
N SER A 77 9.30 11.71 -14.89
CA SER A 77 8.89 13.11 -15.11
C SER A 77 10.10 14.04 -15.19
N THR A 78 10.40 14.53 -16.39
CA THR A 78 11.45 15.54 -16.64
C THR A 78 11.25 16.81 -15.81
N ALA A 79 10.00 17.24 -15.60
CA ALA A 79 9.67 18.39 -14.76
C ALA A 79 9.97 18.14 -13.26
N ALA A 80 9.82 16.91 -12.77
CA ALA A 80 10.25 16.56 -11.40
C ALA A 80 11.78 16.53 -11.31
N LEU A 81 12.47 15.97 -12.31
CA LEU A 81 13.95 15.98 -12.39
C LEU A 81 14.54 17.39 -12.45
N GLN A 82 13.87 18.36 -13.10
CA GLN A 82 14.26 19.76 -13.05
C GLN A 82 14.10 20.37 -11.65
N GLN A 83 13.02 20.04 -10.92
CA GLN A 83 12.84 20.51 -9.55
C GLN A 83 13.85 19.91 -8.56
N PHE A 84 14.23 18.63 -8.75
CA PHE A 84 15.27 17.98 -7.95
C PHE A 84 16.60 18.74 -7.96
N ARG A 85 16.97 19.37 -9.08
CA ARG A 85 18.22 20.15 -9.20
C ARG A 85 18.25 21.39 -8.29
N ASN A 86 17.09 21.94 -7.98
CA ASN A 86 16.94 23.19 -7.22
C ASN A 86 16.71 22.94 -5.71
N ILE A 87 16.72 21.67 -5.27
CA ILE A 87 16.49 21.30 -3.88
C ILE A 87 17.82 21.19 -3.16
N HIS A 88 17.99 22.06 -2.18
CA HIS A 88 19.19 22.16 -1.38
C HIS A 88 18.86 22.02 0.11
N ARG A 89 19.86 21.65 0.90
CA ARG A 89 19.79 21.67 2.36
C ARG A 89 20.50 22.92 2.86
N VAL A 90 19.75 23.83 3.47
CA VAL A 90 20.27 25.06 4.07
C VAL A 90 20.02 24.97 5.57
N GLY A 91 21.06 24.55 6.30
CA GLY A 91 20.98 24.18 7.72
C GLY A 91 19.96 23.06 7.96
N ASP A 92 18.96 23.34 8.80
CA ASP A 92 17.87 22.39 9.13
C ASP A 92 16.71 22.40 8.13
N LYS A 93 16.71 23.30 7.14
CA LYS A 93 15.65 23.36 6.13
C LYS A 93 16.09 22.64 4.84
N ILE A 94 15.19 21.83 4.30
CA ILE A 94 15.32 21.20 2.97
C ILE A 94 14.17 21.72 2.10
N GLY A 95 14.50 22.24 0.91
CA GLY A 95 13.51 22.79 -0.01
C GLY A 95 14.15 23.47 -1.22
N GLY A 96 13.31 24.07 -2.05
CA GLY A 96 13.75 24.91 -3.17
C GLY A 96 14.36 26.22 -2.72
N GLU A 97 15.35 26.72 -3.46
CA GLU A 97 15.92 28.06 -3.23
C GLU A 97 14.95 29.17 -3.66
N GLY A 98 14.78 30.19 -2.81
CA GLY A 98 13.96 31.37 -3.09
C GLY A 98 12.48 31.05 -3.38
N ARG A 99 12.06 31.24 -4.64
CA ARG A 99 10.69 30.95 -5.14
C ARG A 99 10.63 29.69 -6.02
N ALA A 100 11.67 28.85 -6.00
CA ALA A 100 11.67 27.58 -6.74
C ALA A 100 10.55 26.65 -6.23
N LYS A 101 9.80 26.04 -7.16
CA LYS A 101 8.72 25.11 -6.84
C LYS A 101 9.30 23.74 -6.46
N ASP A 102 8.95 23.22 -5.29
CA ASP A 102 9.28 21.86 -4.82
C ASP A 102 8.08 20.90 -4.83
N ASP A 103 6.92 21.34 -5.34
CA ASP A 103 5.63 20.64 -5.31
C ASP A 103 5.65 19.19 -5.82
N ARG A 104 6.34 18.91 -6.95
CA ARG A 104 6.39 17.54 -7.50
C ARG A 104 7.32 16.64 -6.70
N VAL A 105 8.42 17.19 -6.17
CA VAL A 105 9.39 16.41 -5.38
C VAL A 105 8.85 16.12 -3.99
N ILE A 106 8.12 17.05 -3.37
CA ILE A 106 7.39 16.78 -2.12
C ILE A 106 6.30 15.75 -2.35
N SER A 107 5.54 15.83 -3.46
CA SER A 107 4.55 14.82 -3.82
C SER A 107 5.16 13.43 -4.00
N LEU A 108 6.30 13.34 -4.69
CA LEU A 108 7.05 12.10 -4.87
C LEU A 108 7.62 11.57 -3.54
N GLY A 109 8.10 12.45 -2.67
CA GLY A 109 8.58 12.10 -1.33
C GLY A 109 7.48 11.51 -0.45
N MET A 110 6.28 12.11 -0.45
CA MET A 110 5.11 11.54 0.23
C MET A 110 4.74 10.16 -0.32
N ALA A 111 4.77 9.98 -1.64
CA ALA A 111 4.47 8.68 -2.27
C ALA A 111 5.47 7.60 -1.86
N VAL A 112 6.78 7.92 -1.84
CA VAL A 112 7.83 6.99 -1.40
C VAL A 112 7.70 6.63 0.08
N VAL A 113 7.39 7.58 0.97
CA VAL A 113 7.17 7.23 2.39
C VAL A 113 5.89 6.42 2.59
N GLY A 114 4.81 6.73 1.87
CA GLY A 114 3.58 5.92 1.89
C GLY A 114 3.82 4.48 1.44
N TRP A 115 4.60 4.29 0.37
CA TRP A 115 5.06 2.97 -0.06
C TRP A 115 5.85 2.25 1.04
N ASN A 116 6.85 2.92 1.62
CA ASN A 116 7.73 2.37 2.65
C ASN A 116 6.97 1.94 3.92
N ASP A 117 6.15 2.84 4.46
CA ASP A 117 5.53 2.69 5.78
C ASP A 117 4.29 1.80 5.78
N TRP A 118 3.54 1.80 4.68
CA TRP A 118 2.26 1.10 4.58
C TRP A 118 2.46 -0.20 3.80
N ILE A 119 2.82 -0.09 2.52
CA ILE A 119 2.81 -1.22 1.58
C ILE A 119 3.97 -2.17 1.85
N MET A 120 5.21 -1.69 1.91
CA MET A 120 6.38 -2.53 2.18
C MET A 120 6.35 -3.17 3.57
N ARG A 121 5.87 -2.44 4.58
CA ARG A 121 5.72 -2.96 5.93
C ARG A 121 4.69 -4.09 6.00
N GLU A 122 3.53 -3.91 5.36
CA GLU A 122 2.47 -4.94 5.28
C GLU A 122 2.94 -6.18 4.51
N MET A 123 3.52 -6.01 3.31
CA MET A 123 4.10 -7.12 2.55
C MET A 123 5.20 -7.86 3.32
N GLY A 124 6.00 -7.14 4.13
CA GLY A 124 6.98 -7.72 5.03
C GLY A 124 6.37 -8.64 6.10
N TYR A 125 5.29 -8.20 6.76
CA TYR A 125 4.55 -9.03 7.72
C TYR A 125 3.87 -10.23 7.06
N GLU A 126 3.30 -10.06 5.85
CA GLU A 126 2.70 -11.15 5.09
C GLU A 126 3.76 -12.12 4.52
N GLY A 127 5.05 -11.76 4.54
CA GLY A 127 6.15 -12.51 3.95
C GLY A 127 6.07 -12.58 2.42
N ARG A 128 5.50 -11.55 1.77
CA ARG A 128 5.30 -11.46 0.33
C ARG A 128 6.56 -10.92 -0.35
N THR A 129 7.46 -11.83 -0.68
CA THR A 129 8.62 -11.56 -1.51
C THR A 129 8.29 -11.80 -2.98
N TYR A 130 8.99 -11.10 -3.89
CA TYR A 130 8.89 -11.33 -5.34
C TYR A 130 9.00 -12.82 -5.69
N GLN A 131 9.97 -13.51 -5.09
CA GLN A 131 10.19 -14.96 -5.26
C GLN A 131 9.00 -15.81 -4.81
N ARG A 132 8.28 -15.43 -3.74
CA ARG A 132 7.12 -16.18 -3.25
C ARG A 132 5.88 -15.97 -4.12
N GLU A 133 5.69 -14.77 -4.67
CA GLU A 133 4.57 -14.47 -5.55
C GLU A 133 4.76 -15.00 -6.98
N HIS A 134 6.00 -14.98 -7.49
CA HIS A 134 6.36 -15.47 -8.83
C HIS A 134 6.79 -16.94 -8.84
N ARG A 135 6.85 -17.62 -7.68
CA ARG A 135 6.90 -19.09 -7.66
C ARG A 135 5.66 -19.60 -8.38
N PRO A 136 5.77 -20.52 -9.35
CA PRO A 136 4.59 -21.12 -9.95
C PRO A 136 3.74 -21.70 -8.83
N LYS A 137 2.52 -21.18 -8.69
CA LYS A 137 1.54 -21.73 -7.77
C LYS A 137 1.15 -23.07 -8.36
N GLU A 138 1.64 -24.15 -7.76
CA GLU A 138 1.04 -25.46 -7.97
C GLU A 138 -0.47 -25.29 -7.72
N GLU A 139 -1.29 -25.67 -8.69
CA GLU A 139 -2.73 -25.65 -8.52
C GLU A 139 -3.08 -26.68 -7.45
N VAL A 140 -3.20 -26.20 -6.20
CA VAL A 140 -3.76 -26.97 -5.09
C VAL A 140 -5.23 -27.19 -5.44
N LYS A 141 -5.50 -28.28 -6.18
CA LYS A 141 -6.85 -28.76 -6.47
C LYS A 141 -7.60 -28.76 -5.13
N GLN A 142 -8.62 -27.93 -5.02
CA GLN A 142 -9.41 -27.82 -3.80
C GLN A 142 -10.28 -29.06 -3.66
N PHE A 143 -9.72 -30.10 -3.06
CA PHE A 143 -10.46 -31.31 -2.73
C PHE A 143 -11.59 -30.94 -1.77
N THR A 144 -12.80 -31.31 -2.15
CA THR A 144 -14.00 -31.26 -1.32
C THR A 144 -13.75 -32.08 -0.05
N VAL A 145 -14.39 -31.72 1.08
CA VAL A 145 -14.18 -32.43 2.37
C VAL A 145 -14.39 -33.94 2.25
N ALA A 146 -15.36 -34.37 1.44
CA ALA A 146 -15.60 -35.78 1.13
C ALA A 146 -14.43 -36.44 0.36
N GLU A 147 -13.86 -35.77 -0.64
CA GLU A 147 -12.71 -36.26 -1.39
C GLU A 147 -11.48 -36.37 -0.50
N HIS A 148 -11.28 -35.40 0.42
CA HIS A 148 -10.19 -35.44 1.40
C HIS A 148 -10.33 -36.61 2.39
N ALA A 149 -11.56 -36.96 2.79
CA ALA A 149 -11.85 -38.13 3.62
C ALA A 149 -11.61 -39.45 2.86
N VAL A 150 -12.01 -39.53 1.58
CA VAL A 150 -11.78 -40.71 0.74
C VAL A 150 -10.28 -40.90 0.45
N VAL A 151 -9.56 -39.85 0.06
CA VAL A 151 -8.11 -39.90 -0.21
C VAL A 151 -7.31 -40.27 1.04
N SER A 152 -7.68 -39.74 2.22
CA SER A 152 -6.99 -40.13 3.47
C SER A 152 -7.30 -41.57 3.90
N PHE A 153 -8.53 -42.05 3.70
CA PHE A 153 -8.89 -43.45 3.94
C PHE A 153 -8.14 -44.41 2.99
N LEU A 154 -8.11 -44.14 1.69
CA LEU A 154 -7.44 -44.99 0.70
C LEU A 154 -5.91 -45.05 0.90
N ASN A 155 -5.29 -43.91 1.22
CA ASN A 155 -3.87 -43.88 1.59
C ASN A 155 -3.58 -44.70 2.87
N LYS A 156 -4.50 -44.71 3.85
CA LYS A 156 -4.38 -45.54 5.06
C LYS A 156 -4.49 -47.04 4.75
N GLN A 157 -5.15 -47.43 3.66
CA GLN A 157 -5.20 -48.81 3.16
C GLN A 157 -4.02 -49.14 2.22
N GLY A 158 -3.03 -48.25 2.06
CA GLY A 158 -1.86 -48.47 1.22
C GLY A 158 -2.09 -48.31 -0.29
N ILE A 159 -3.30 -47.92 -0.72
CA ILE A 159 -3.65 -47.73 -2.13
C ILE A 159 -3.24 -46.32 -2.55
N LYS A 160 -2.07 -46.19 -3.18
CA LYS A 160 -1.60 -44.93 -3.76
C LYS A 160 -2.29 -44.69 -5.11
N PHE A 161 -3.19 -43.71 -5.18
CA PHE A 161 -3.70 -43.23 -6.47
C PHE A 161 -2.61 -42.46 -7.21
N GLY A 162 -2.17 -43.00 -8.35
CA GLY A 162 -1.43 -42.24 -9.35
C GLY A 162 -2.31 -41.12 -9.91
N GLY A 163 -1.69 -40.01 -10.31
CA GLY A 163 -2.38 -38.74 -10.59
C GLY A 163 -3.58 -38.87 -11.53
N ILE A 164 -4.72 -38.33 -11.09
CA ILE A 164 -5.82 -37.97 -11.99
C ILE A 164 -5.58 -36.53 -12.43
N THR A 165 -5.50 -36.39 -13.76
CA THR A 165 -5.22 -35.16 -14.52
C THR A 165 -6.11 -33.99 -14.12
#